data_AF-B3T3I6-F1
#
_entry.id   AF-B3T3I6-F1
#
_cell.length_a   1.000
_cell.length_b   1.000
_cell.length_c   1.000
_cell.angle_alpha   90.00
_cell.angle_beta   90.00
_cell.angle_gamma   90.00
#
_symmetry.space_group_name_H-M   'P 1'
#
loop_
_entity.id
_entity.type
_entity.pdbx_description
1 polymer ?
#
loop_
_entity_poly.entity_id
_entity_poly.type
_entity_poly.pdbx_seq_one_letter_code
_entity_poly.pdbx_strand_id
1 'polypeptide(L)'
;MKETPSSLPWLNLPNLPMSIKVLFIGYLLVIGVGLCMAGLQIMLTHGMADGKLGLSKDDIVYSYYGDRSGSKLESKLNGSMKPHAPPEVRLDIIKWVRNGAPEDQWENHFKGVFAKHCVMCHSVIPGIPDYTTYEGVKQVSAVNEGATIQSLTRVSHIHLFGICFIFFLMAFIFSFAVNVPRILKILAIAFPFAFLILDVLSWWLTKLNPGFAWLTIIGGIGYSIASTFMWVTSMYQMLILSRNGKTYGNAWEADLRN
;
A
#
# COMPACT_ATOMS: atom_id res chain seq x y z
N MET A 1 -3.99 51.61 12.60
CA MET A 1 -3.52 51.28 11.24
C MET A 1 -3.53 49.78 11.11
N LYS A 2 -4.24 49.19 10.13
CA LYS A 2 -4.02 47.79 9.77
C LYS A 2 -2.66 47.76 9.08
N GLU A 3 -1.62 47.28 9.76
CA GLU A 3 -0.36 46.99 9.10
C GLU A 3 -0.65 46.07 7.92
N THR A 4 -0.43 46.57 6.72
CA THR A 4 -0.51 45.75 5.51
C THR A 4 0.78 44.93 5.54
N PRO A 5 0.73 43.60 5.69
CA PRO A 5 1.96 42.82 5.74
C PRO A 5 2.74 43.11 4.46
N SER A 6 4.03 43.40 4.61
CA SER A 6 4.95 43.59 3.48
C SER A 6 4.69 42.47 2.48
N SER A 7 4.11 42.79 1.32
CA SER A 7 3.81 41.77 0.32
C SER A 7 5.12 41.07 0.03
N LEU A 8 5.21 39.76 0.29
CA LEU A 8 6.34 38.92 -0.08
C LEU A 8 6.01 38.32 -1.47
N PRO A 9 6.08 39.10 -2.57
CA PRO A 9 5.56 38.68 -3.87
C PRO A 9 6.34 37.52 -4.49
N TRP A 10 7.50 37.19 -3.93
CA TRP A 10 8.34 36.06 -4.32
C TRP A 10 7.97 34.76 -3.59
N LEU A 11 7.13 34.83 -2.55
CA LEU A 11 6.77 33.68 -1.70
C LEU A 11 5.69 32.83 -2.36
N ASN A 12 6.06 32.21 -3.49
CA ASN A 12 5.26 31.30 -4.29
C ASN A 12 6.15 30.40 -5.16
N LEU A 13 5.65 29.25 -5.60
CA LEU A 13 6.43 28.26 -6.35
C LEU A 13 7.16 28.82 -7.59
N PRO A 14 6.52 29.62 -8.48
CA PRO A 14 7.20 30.21 -9.63
C PRO A 14 8.34 31.17 -9.29
N ASN A 15 8.23 31.93 -8.20
CA ASN A 15 9.16 33.01 -7.87
C ASN A 15 10.16 32.66 -6.74
N LEU A 16 10.09 31.46 -6.17
CA LEU A 16 11.06 31.01 -5.16
C LEU A 16 12.52 31.09 -5.65
N PRO A 17 13.49 31.36 -4.74
CA PRO A 17 14.91 31.28 -5.04
C PRO A 17 15.32 29.91 -5.58
N MET A 18 16.36 29.88 -6.42
CA MET A 18 16.78 28.65 -7.10
C MET A 18 17.15 27.54 -6.12
N SER A 19 17.82 27.85 -5.01
CA SER A 19 18.20 26.87 -3.99
C SER A 19 16.99 26.13 -3.40
N ILE A 20 15.91 26.85 -3.10
CA ILE A 20 14.67 26.28 -2.58
C ILE A 20 13.94 25.48 -3.67
N LYS A 21 13.91 25.98 -4.91
CA LYS A 21 13.34 25.22 -6.03
C LYS A 21 14.07 23.89 -6.24
N VAL A 22 15.39 23.89 -6.22
CA VAL A 22 16.19 22.65 -6.33
C VAL A 22 15.84 21.69 -5.19
N LEU A 23 15.75 22.18 -3.95
CA LEU A 23 15.34 21.36 -2.81
C LEU A 23 13.96 20.73 -3.01
N PHE A 24 12.96 21.54 -3.37
CA PHE A 24 11.58 21.08 -3.54
C PHE A 24 11.43 20.14 -4.72
N ILE A 25 12.04 20.45 -5.87
CA ILE A 25 12.04 19.59 -7.06
C ILE A 25 12.74 18.26 -6.73
N GLY A 26 13.91 18.30 -6.11
CA GLY A 26 14.65 17.09 -5.74
C GLY A 26 13.84 16.17 -4.82
N TYR A 27 13.23 16.75 -3.79
CA TYR A 27 12.33 16.02 -2.89
C TYR A 27 11.14 15.40 -3.65
N LEU A 28 10.44 16.19 -4.48
CA LEU A 28 9.28 15.71 -5.24
C LEU A 28 9.65 14.62 -6.25
N LEU A 29 10.82 14.69 -6.89
CA LEU A 29 11.30 13.65 -7.80
C LEU A 29 11.54 12.32 -7.06
N VAL A 30 12.23 12.36 -5.91
CA VAL A 30 12.50 11.15 -5.11
C VAL A 30 11.21 10.52 -4.61
N ILE A 31 10.28 11.33 -4.08
CA ILE A 31 8.96 10.83 -3.65
C ILE A 31 8.15 10.31 -4.84
N GLY A 32 8.18 10.96 -6.00
CA GLY A 32 7.48 10.49 -7.20
C GLY A 32 7.95 9.09 -7.64
N VAL A 33 9.28 8.86 -7.65
CA VAL A 33 9.84 7.53 -7.89
C VAL A 33 9.43 6.55 -6.79
N GLY A 34 9.50 6.95 -5.52
CA GLY A 34 9.07 6.14 -4.38
C GLY A 34 7.61 5.69 -4.47
N LEU A 35 6.69 6.57 -4.89
CA LEU A 35 5.28 6.24 -5.10
C LEU A 35 5.08 5.24 -6.23
N CYS A 36 5.86 5.36 -7.32
CA CYS A 36 5.83 4.37 -8.41
C CYS A 36 6.33 2.99 -7.92
N MET A 37 7.41 2.97 -7.15
CA MET A 37 7.94 1.73 -6.55
C MET A 37 6.97 1.11 -5.55
N ALA A 38 6.24 1.93 -4.77
CA ALA A 38 5.18 1.44 -3.89
C ALA A 38 4.04 0.80 -4.67
N GLY A 39 3.60 1.42 -5.78
CA GLY A 39 2.62 0.82 -6.69
C GLY A 39 3.09 -0.52 -7.27
N LEU A 40 4.34 -0.59 -7.73
CA LEU A 40 4.94 -1.85 -8.19
C LEU A 40 4.97 -2.90 -7.08
N GLN A 41 5.38 -2.52 -5.86
CA GLN A 41 5.40 -3.43 -4.73
C GLN A 41 4.01 -4.01 -4.44
N ILE A 42 2.96 -3.19 -4.45
CA ILE A 42 1.58 -3.66 -4.26
C ILE A 42 1.19 -4.70 -5.33
N MET A 43 1.55 -4.45 -6.60
CA MET A 43 1.29 -5.43 -7.67
C MET A 43 2.04 -6.74 -7.44
N LEU A 44 3.29 -6.69 -6.97
CA LEU A 44 4.11 -7.88 -6.73
C LEU A 44 3.69 -8.65 -5.47
N THR A 45 3.20 -7.98 -4.42
CA THR A 45 2.86 -8.62 -3.15
C THR A 45 1.38 -9.01 -3.05
N HIS A 46 0.48 -8.22 -3.63
CA HIS A 46 -0.96 -8.41 -3.51
C HIS A 46 -1.64 -8.68 -4.84
N GLY A 47 -1.09 -8.23 -5.98
CA GLY A 47 -1.75 -8.31 -7.29
C GLY A 47 -1.82 -9.72 -7.93
N MET A 48 -1.59 -10.77 -7.14
CA MET A 48 -1.77 -12.18 -7.49
C MET A 48 -2.20 -13.03 -6.29
N ALA A 49 -2.72 -12.42 -5.22
CA ALA A 49 -3.06 -13.14 -4.00
C ALA A 49 -4.29 -14.05 -4.20
N ASP A 50 -5.21 -13.66 -5.10
CA ASP A 50 -6.37 -14.41 -5.57
C ASP A 50 -6.07 -15.31 -6.80
N GLY A 51 -4.83 -15.28 -7.29
CA GLY A 51 -4.36 -16.05 -8.45
C GLY A 51 -4.66 -15.44 -9.82
N LYS A 52 -5.21 -14.22 -9.89
CA LYS A 52 -5.39 -13.43 -11.11
C LYS A 52 -4.38 -12.30 -11.16
N LEU A 53 -4.12 -11.78 -12.36
CA LEU A 53 -3.20 -10.65 -12.54
C LEU A 53 -3.94 -9.33 -12.29
N GLY A 54 -3.46 -8.54 -11.33
CA GLY A 54 -4.00 -7.23 -10.96
C GLY A 54 -4.47 -7.18 -9.51
N LEU A 55 -4.82 -5.99 -9.01
CA LEU A 55 -5.33 -5.82 -7.65
C LEU A 55 -6.86 -5.88 -7.63
N SER A 56 -7.38 -6.92 -6.99
CA SER A 56 -8.81 -7.15 -6.79
C SER A 56 -9.20 -6.93 -5.32
N LYS A 57 -10.51 -6.83 -5.08
CA LYS A 57 -11.06 -6.84 -3.72
C LYS A 57 -10.65 -8.14 -2.99
N ASP A 58 -10.65 -9.25 -3.70
CA ASP A 58 -10.42 -10.57 -3.12
C ASP A 58 -8.95 -10.73 -2.71
N ASP A 59 -8.01 -10.07 -3.38
CA ASP A 59 -6.61 -10.00 -2.96
C ASP A 59 -6.43 -9.36 -1.58
N ILE A 60 -7.19 -8.29 -1.31
CA ILE A 60 -7.14 -7.54 -0.05
C ILE A 60 -7.82 -8.34 1.05
N VAL A 61 -8.99 -8.94 0.76
CA VAL A 61 -9.65 -9.86 1.68
C VAL A 61 -8.70 -11.00 2.07
N TYR A 62 -8.10 -11.64 1.08
CA TYR A 62 -7.17 -12.74 1.30
C TYR A 62 -5.94 -12.31 2.14
N SER A 63 -5.44 -11.10 1.92
CA SER A 63 -4.27 -10.59 2.63
C SER A 63 -4.56 -10.22 4.09
N TYR A 64 -5.72 -9.62 4.39
CA TYR A 64 -6.01 -9.07 5.73
C TYR A 64 -7.03 -9.88 6.53
N TYR A 65 -8.10 -10.36 5.91
CA TYR A 65 -9.09 -11.25 6.53
C TYR A 65 -8.62 -12.70 6.54
N GLY A 66 -7.87 -13.08 5.50
CA GLY A 66 -7.53 -14.47 5.21
C GLY A 66 -8.66 -15.21 4.49
N ASP A 67 -8.40 -16.47 4.16
CA ASP A 67 -9.43 -17.39 3.72
C ASP A 67 -9.86 -18.27 4.90
N ARG A 68 -10.98 -17.92 5.55
CA ARG A 68 -11.53 -18.74 6.64
C ARG A 68 -12.25 -20.00 6.16
N SER A 69 -12.40 -20.18 4.84
CA SER A 69 -12.98 -21.39 4.26
C SER A 69 -11.94 -22.52 4.10
N GLY A 70 -10.65 -22.22 4.30
CA GLY A 70 -9.56 -23.17 4.15
C GLY A 70 -8.29 -22.77 4.90
N SER A 71 -7.20 -23.49 4.65
CA SER A 71 -5.88 -23.18 5.22
C SER A 71 -5.03 -22.31 4.31
N LYS A 72 -3.90 -21.81 4.85
CA LYS A 72 -2.89 -21.10 4.03
C LYS A 72 -2.33 -22.01 2.93
N LEU A 73 -2.12 -23.29 3.26
CA LEU A 73 -1.68 -24.31 2.31
C LEU A 73 -2.71 -24.55 1.20
N GLU A 74 -3.99 -24.71 1.55
CA GLU A 74 -5.08 -24.89 0.59
C GLU A 74 -5.17 -23.71 -0.38
N SER A 75 -5.09 -22.50 0.16
CA SER A 75 -5.15 -21.28 -0.62
C SER A 75 -4.00 -21.18 -1.63
N LYS A 76 -2.78 -21.54 -1.21
CA LYS A 76 -1.62 -21.60 -2.13
C LYS A 76 -1.79 -22.68 -3.20
N LEU A 77 -2.33 -23.86 -2.86
CA LEU A 77 -2.62 -24.93 -3.82
C LEU A 77 -3.74 -24.59 -4.82
N ASN A 78 -4.59 -23.60 -4.49
CA ASN A 78 -5.58 -23.04 -5.41
C ASN A 78 -5.08 -21.80 -6.20
N GLY A 79 -4.04 -21.12 -5.70
CA GLY A 79 -3.42 -19.94 -6.31
C GLY A 79 -2.01 -20.21 -6.84
N SER A 80 -1.01 -19.52 -6.28
CA SER A 80 0.36 -19.49 -6.83
C SER A 80 1.07 -20.85 -6.90
N MET A 81 0.66 -21.85 -6.11
CA MET A 81 1.24 -23.21 -6.13
C MET A 81 0.41 -24.20 -6.95
N LYS A 82 -0.72 -23.79 -7.53
CA LYS A 82 -1.58 -24.62 -8.37
C LYS A 82 -0.84 -25.35 -9.51
N PRO A 83 0.13 -24.73 -10.22
CA PRO A 83 0.85 -25.40 -11.31
C PRO A 83 1.86 -26.45 -10.84
N HIS A 84 2.20 -26.48 -9.56
CA HIS A 84 3.34 -27.27 -9.02
C HIS A 84 2.93 -28.61 -8.41
N ALA A 85 1.63 -28.92 -8.37
CA ALA A 85 1.13 -30.22 -7.95
C ALA A 85 -0.05 -30.67 -8.83
N PRO A 86 -0.12 -31.96 -9.23
CA PRO A 86 -1.22 -32.49 -10.01
C PRO A 86 -2.59 -32.28 -9.33
N PRO A 87 -3.70 -32.13 -10.08
CA PRO A 87 -5.02 -31.86 -9.52
C PRO A 87 -5.44 -32.83 -8.42
N GLU A 88 -5.22 -34.12 -8.62
CA GLU A 88 -5.54 -35.19 -7.68
C GLU A 88 -4.75 -35.06 -6.38
N VAL A 89 -3.45 -34.76 -6.46
CA VAL A 89 -2.58 -34.53 -5.29
C VAL A 89 -3.02 -33.28 -4.52
N ARG A 90 -3.33 -32.20 -5.24
CA ARG A 90 -3.81 -30.96 -4.61
C ARG A 90 -5.11 -31.19 -3.85
N LEU A 91 -6.09 -31.85 -4.48
CA LEU A 91 -7.37 -32.14 -3.85
C LEU A 91 -7.22 -33.03 -2.61
N ASP A 92 -6.30 -33.98 -2.66
CA ASP A 92 -6.02 -34.88 -1.54
C ASP A 92 -5.41 -34.13 -0.35
N ILE A 93 -4.38 -33.31 -0.60
CA ILE A 93 -3.78 -32.45 0.43
C ILE A 93 -4.83 -31.49 1.01
N ILE A 94 -5.65 -30.85 0.16
CA ILE A 94 -6.69 -29.91 0.61
C ILE A 94 -7.69 -30.61 1.53
N LYS A 95 -8.15 -31.82 1.20
CA LYS A 95 -9.06 -32.59 2.06
C LYS A 95 -8.44 -32.90 3.42
N TRP A 96 -7.20 -33.36 3.44
CA TRP A 96 -6.48 -33.65 4.69
C TRP A 96 -6.33 -32.42 5.57
N VAL A 97 -5.99 -31.28 4.97
CA VAL A 97 -5.84 -30.03 5.71
C VAL A 97 -7.17 -29.51 6.23
N ARG A 98 -8.26 -29.61 5.47
CA ARG A 98 -9.62 -29.25 5.94
C ARG A 98 -10.08 -30.11 7.12
N ASN A 99 -9.62 -31.36 7.19
CA ASN A 99 -9.83 -32.24 8.35
C ASN A 99 -8.92 -31.91 9.54
N GLY A 100 -8.26 -30.75 9.53
CA GLY A 100 -7.37 -30.30 10.58
C GLY A 100 -5.96 -30.90 10.47
N ALA A 101 -5.58 -31.48 9.33
CA ALA A 101 -4.28 -32.14 9.11
C ALA A 101 -3.93 -33.14 10.22
N PRO A 102 -4.69 -34.25 10.36
CA PRO A 102 -4.45 -35.25 11.39
C PRO A 102 -3.09 -35.95 11.20
N GLU A 103 -2.36 -36.11 12.30
CA GLU A 103 -0.95 -36.56 12.33
C GLU A 103 -0.79 -38.05 12.01
N ASP A 104 -1.80 -38.87 12.32
CA ASP A 104 -1.82 -40.31 12.04
C ASP A 104 -1.70 -40.65 10.53
N GLN A 105 -2.11 -39.71 9.67
CA GLN A 105 -2.01 -39.83 8.21
C GLN A 105 -0.69 -39.28 7.65
N TRP A 106 0.12 -38.59 8.47
CA TRP A 106 1.34 -37.95 8.02
C TRP A 106 2.37 -38.98 7.53
N GLU A 107 2.86 -39.84 8.42
CA GLU A 107 3.96 -40.76 8.11
C GLU A 107 3.63 -41.74 6.99
N ASN A 108 2.39 -42.23 6.95
CA ASN A 108 1.98 -43.29 6.03
C ASN A 108 1.62 -42.81 4.62
N HIS A 109 1.32 -41.52 4.44
CA HIS A 109 0.84 -40.98 3.17
C HIS A 109 1.40 -39.60 2.86
N PHE A 110 1.07 -38.60 3.69
CA PHE A 110 1.37 -37.19 3.34
C PHE A 110 2.87 -36.88 3.33
N LYS A 111 3.68 -37.49 4.18
CA LYS A 111 5.13 -37.31 4.17
C LYS A 111 5.74 -37.65 2.81
N GLY A 112 5.30 -38.74 2.18
CA GLY A 112 5.72 -39.13 0.83
C GLY A 112 5.20 -38.18 -0.25
N VAL A 113 3.95 -37.73 -0.12
CA VAL A 113 3.34 -36.76 -1.04
C VAL A 113 4.10 -35.42 -1.04
N PHE A 114 4.35 -34.85 0.14
CA PHE A 114 5.09 -33.60 0.29
C PHE A 114 6.56 -33.76 -0.15
N ALA A 115 7.20 -34.88 0.17
CA ALA A 115 8.56 -35.17 -0.29
C ALA A 115 8.67 -35.14 -1.82
N LYS A 116 7.68 -35.70 -2.52
CA LYS A 116 7.68 -35.82 -3.98
C LYS A 116 7.35 -34.50 -4.70
N HIS A 117 6.43 -33.71 -4.15
CA HIS A 117 5.85 -32.57 -4.86
C HIS A 117 6.24 -31.20 -4.30
N CYS A 118 6.68 -31.11 -3.05
CA CYS A 118 6.81 -29.83 -2.37
C CYS A 118 8.22 -29.60 -1.78
N VAL A 119 8.84 -30.63 -1.19
CA VAL A 119 10.13 -30.53 -0.46
C VAL A 119 11.29 -30.08 -1.34
N MET A 120 11.24 -30.31 -2.66
CA MET A 120 12.26 -29.82 -3.58
C MET A 120 12.50 -28.31 -3.43
N CYS A 121 11.44 -27.54 -3.19
CA CYS A 121 11.53 -26.10 -2.95
C CYS A 121 11.25 -25.72 -1.49
N HIS A 122 10.49 -26.50 -0.74
CA HIS A 122 10.10 -26.25 0.65
C HIS A 122 10.87 -27.15 1.64
N SER A 123 12.19 -27.11 1.59
CA SER A 123 13.05 -27.72 2.61
C SER A 123 13.49 -26.67 3.64
N VAL A 124 14.62 -26.89 4.32
CA VAL A 124 15.18 -25.98 5.34
C VAL A 124 15.79 -24.73 4.69
N ILE A 125 14.93 -23.91 4.07
CA ILE A 125 15.29 -22.66 3.38
C ILE A 125 14.72 -21.47 4.17
N PRO A 126 15.53 -20.47 4.54
CA PRO A 126 15.04 -19.29 5.25
C PRO A 126 13.95 -18.53 4.48
N GLY A 127 12.86 -18.18 5.16
CA GLY A 127 11.78 -17.35 4.61
C GLY A 127 10.63 -18.10 3.95
N ILE A 128 10.69 -19.43 3.86
CA ILE A 128 9.57 -20.28 3.40
C ILE A 128 9.31 -21.43 4.40
N PRO A 129 8.09 -21.98 4.45
CA PRO A 129 7.76 -23.10 5.32
C PRO A 129 8.55 -24.36 4.96
N ASP A 130 9.04 -25.07 5.97
CA ASP A 130 9.71 -26.37 5.84
C ASP A 130 8.67 -27.50 5.81
N TYR A 131 8.65 -28.28 4.73
CA TYR A 131 7.72 -29.39 4.54
C TYR A 131 8.37 -30.76 4.73
N THR A 132 9.60 -30.80 5.24
CA THR A 132 10.26 -32.06 5.62
C THR A 132 9.71 -32.65 6.93
N THR A 133 9.07 -31.81 7.75
CA THR A 133 8.52 -32.16 9.06
C THR A 133 7.01 -31.96 9.11
N TYR A 134 6.32 -32.75 9.94
CA TYR A 134 4.87 -32.59 10.14
C TYR A 134 4.55 -31.22 10.71
N GLU A 135 5.33 -30.75 11.68
CA GLU A 135 5.13 -29.49 12.37
C GLU A 135 5.18 -28.30 11.41
N GLY A 136 6.13 -28.29 10.48
CA GLY A 136 6.26 -27.23 9.48
C GLY A 136 5.08 -27.18 8.50
N VAL A 137 4.54 -28.35 8.13
CA VAL A 137 3.28 -28.43 7.35
C VAL A 137 2.08 -28.03 8.20
N LYS A 138 1.99 -28.51 9.44
CA LYS A 138 0.88 -28.24 10.36
C LYS A 138 0.67 -26.75 10.60
N GLN A 139 1.76 -25.98 10.70
CA GLN A 139 1.70 -24.52 10.85
C GLN A 139 0.99 -23.83 9.68
N VAL A 140 1.13 -24.33 8.45
CA VAL A 140 0.47 -23.75 7.27
C VAL A 140 -0.85 -24.43 6.93
N SER A 141 -1.14 -25.56 7.57
CA SER A 141 -2.42 -26.26 7.52
C SER A 141 -3.48 -25.63 8.42
N ALA A 142 -3.10 -24.74 9.33
CA ALA A 142 -4.04 -23.95 10.11
C ALA A 142 -4.89 -23.03 9.20
N VAL A 143 -6.10 -22.72 9.68
CA VAL A 143 -7.02 -21.78 9.02
C VAL A 143 -6.30 -20.47 8.71
N ASN A 144 -6.44 -19.98 7.49
CA ASN A 144 -5.80 -18.74 7.09
C ASN A 144 -6.54 -17.54 7.71
N GLU A 145 -6.01 -16.99 8.81
CA GLU A 145 -6.56 -15.80 9.46
C GLU A 145 -6.07 -14.46 8.87
N GLY A 146 -5.34 -14.51 7.76
CA GLY A 146 -4.76 -13.33 7.11
C GLY A 146 -3.62 -12.71 7.93
N ALA A 147 -3.45 -11.39 7.82
CA ALA A 147 -2.42 -10.66 8.55
C ALA A 147 -2.57 -10.82 10.08
N THR A 148 -1.47 -11.13 10.78
CA THR A 148 -1.47 -11.20 12.25
C THR A 148 -1.65 -9.81 12.87
N ILE A 149 -2.16 -9.74 14.10
CA ILE A 149 -2.33 -8.48 14.83
C ILE A 149 -0.97 -7.76 14.99
N GLN A 150 0.10 -8.51 15.27
CA GLN A 150 1.45 -7.98 15.42
C GLN A 150 1.95 -7.36 14.10
N SER A 151 1.76 -8.06 12.97
CA SER A 151 2.11 -7.53 11.66
C SER A 151 1.30 -6.28 11.33
N LEU A 152 0.00 -6.31 11.61
CA LEU A 152 -0.91 -5.21 11.31
C LEU A 152 -0.58 -3.97 12.15
N THR A 153 -0.30 -4.13 13.45
CA THR A 153 0.17 -3.04 14.32
C THR A 153 1.48 -2.44 13.82
N ARG A 154 2.46 -3.27 13.46
CA ARG A 154 3.76 -2.81 12.95
C ARG A 154 3.60 -2.02 11.66
N VAL A 155 2.87 -2.55 10.69
CA VAL A 155 2.67 -1.90 9.38
C VAL A 155 1.85 -0.62 9.52
N SER A 156 0.81 -0.63 10.38
CA SER A 156 0.02 0.57 10.71
C SER A 156 0.88 1.68 11.29
N HIS A 157 1.76 1.35 12.24
CA HIS A 157 2.68 2.31 12.85
C HIS A 157 3.61 2.93 11.80
N ILE A 158 4.25 2.10 10.97
CA ILE A 158 5.17 2.56 9.92
C ILE A 158 4.44 3.44 8.90
N HIS A 159 3.23 3.07 8.46
CA HIS A 159 2.48 3.84 7.46
C HIS A 159 1.98 5.16 8.02
N LEU A 160 1.38 5.16 9.22
CA LEU A 160 0.87 6.39 9.83
C LEU A 160 2.00 7.40 10.06
N PHE A 161 3.14 7.00 10.62
CA PHE A 161 4.24 7.93 10.84
C PHE A 161 4.98 8.28 9.55
N GLY A 162 5.38 7.28 8.76
CA GLY A 162 6.19 7.48 7.56
C GLY A 162 5.46 8.28 6.48
N ILE A 163 4.25 7.86 6.11
CA ILE A 163 3.49 8.49 5.01
C ILE A 163 2.95 9.86 5.43
N CYS A 164 2.64 10.08 6.72
CA CYS A 164 2.26 11.40 7.22
C CYS A 164 3.34 12.45 6.93
N PHE A 165 4.63 12.13 7.14
CA PHE A 165 5.72 13.06 6.80
C PHE A 165 5.81 13.33 5.29
N ILE A 166 5.56 12.31 4.45
CA ILE A 166 5.55 12.48 2.99
C ILE A 166 4.45 13.45 2.57
N PHE A 167 3.22 13.21 3.04
CA PHE A 167 2.08 14.06 2.73
C PHE A 167 2.23 15.46 3.32
N PHE A 168 2.77 15.59 4.53
CA PHE A 168 3.08 16.88 5.13
C PHE A 168 4.03 17.72 4.27
N LEU A 169 5.18 17.18 3.89
CA LEU A 169 6.17 17.92 3.11
C LEU A 169 5.65 18.26 1.70
N MET A 170 4.96 17.31 1.06
CA MET A 170 4.36 17.56 -0.26
C MET A 170 3.25 18.62 -0.18
N ALA A 171 2.35 18.55 0.79
CA ALA A 171 1.30 19.53 1.01
C ALA A 171 1.87 20.90 1.38
N PHE A 172 2.95 20.91 2.18
CA PHE A 172 3.67 22.12 2.52
C PHE A 172 4.24 22.80 1.27
N ILE A 173 4.95 22.07 0.40
CA ILE A 173 5.44 22.59 -0.88
C ILE A 173 4.28 23.09 -1.74
N PHE A 174 3.22 22.29 -1.88
CA PHE A 174 2.06 22.64 -2.68
C PHE A 174 1.30 23.88 -2.13
N SER A 175 1.37 24.17 -0.84
CA SER A 175 0.73 25.35 -0.26
C SER A 175 1.22 26.67 -0.88
N PHE A 176 2.47 26.68 -1.38
CA PHE A 176 3.07 27.81 -2.11
C PHE A 176 2.58 27.94 -3.56
N ALA A 177 1.71 27.05 -4.04
CA ALA A 177 1.17 27.10 -5.39
C ALA A 177 0.26 28.31 -5.57
N VAL A 178 0.38 28.97 -6.72
CA VAL A 178 -0.43 30.12 -7.13
C VAL A 178 -1.48 29.72 -8.16
N ASN A 179 -2.51 30.55 -8.34
CA ASN A 179 -3.61 30.31 -9.30
C ASN A 179 -4.40 29.01 -9.04
N VAL A 180 -4.37 28.49 -7.81
CA VAL A 180 -5.23 27.38 -7.37
C VAL A 180 -6.36 27.94 -6.53
N PRO A 181 -7.64 27.64 -6.83
CA PRO A 181 -8.76 28.07 -6.01
C PRO A 181 -8.60 27.62 -4.55
N ARG A 182 -8.90 28.51 -3.59
CA ARG A 182 -8.73 28.26 -2.15
C ARG A 182 -9.32 26.93 -1.68
N ILE A 183 -10.58 26.65 -2.07
CA ILE A 183 -11.27 25.40 -1.69
C ILE A 183 -10.52 24.19 -2.23
N LEU A 184 -10.09 24.22 -3.49
CA LEU A 184 -9.34 23.12 -4.09
C LEU A 184 -7.99 22.92 -3.41
N LYS A 185 -7.31 24.01 -3.04
CA LYS A 185 -6.03 23.95 -2.30
C LYS A 185 -6.22 23.29 -0.92
N ILE A 186 -7.22 23.71 -0.15
CA ILE A 186 -7.54 23.15 1.17
C ILE A 186 -7.89 21.68 1.06
N LEU A 187 -8.77 21.31 0.11
CA LEU A 187 -9.16 19.92 -0.10
C LEU A 187 -7.96 19.05 -0.50
N ALA A 188 -7.15 19.49 -1.48
CA ALA A 188 -5.98 18.75 -1.92
C ALA A 188 -4.97 18.49 -0.78
N ILE A 189 -4.82 19.44 0.15
CA ILE A 189 -3.97 19.31 1.33
C ILE A 189 -4.58 18.35 2.36
N ALA A 190 -5.88 18.43 2.64
CA ALA A 190 -6.53 17.63 3.68
C ALA A 190 -6.77 16.17 3.28
N PHE A 191 -7.10 15.91 2.01
CA PHE A 191 -7.51 14.59 1.51
C PHE A 191 -6.49 13.48 1.77
N PRO A 192 -5.18 13.63 1.49
CA PRO A 192 -4.19 12.58 1.74
C PRO A 192 -4.15 12.10 3.19
N PHE A 193 -4.30 13.00 4.17
CA PHE A 193 -4.32 12.65 5.59
C PHE A 193 -5.58 11.89 5.97
N ALA A 194 -6.74 12.35 5.50
CA ALA A 194 -8.01 11.66 5.74
C ALA A 194 -7.99 10.25 5.15
N PHE A 195 -7.53 10.11 3.91
CA PHE A 195 -7.43 8.82 3.25
C PHE A 195 -6.33 7.92 3.82
N LEU A 196 -5.23 8.45 4.36
CA LEU A 196 -4.24 7.65 5.10
C LEU A 196 -4.85 7.01 6.35
N ILE A 197 -5.63 7.78 7.11
CA ILE A 197 -6.34 7.25 8.29
C ILE A 197 -7.35 6.18 7.85
N LEU A 198 -8.15 6.47 6.82
CA LEU A 198 -9.12 5.51 6.29
C LEU A 198 -8.47 4.25 5.74
N ASP A 199 -7.32 4.36 5.08
CA ASP A 199 -6.57 3.22 4.53
C ASP A 199 -6.11 2.29 5.66
N VAL A 200 -5.44 2.82 6.69
CA VAL A 200 -5.00 2.00 7.83
C VAL A 200 -6.20 1.40 8.56
N LEU A 201 -7.25 2.19 8.84
CA LEU A 201 -8.48 1.68 9.45
C LEU A 201 -9.14 0.58 8.61
N SER A 202 -9.10 0.70 7.28
CA SER A 202 -9.69 -0.28 6.38
C SER A 202 -9.04 -1.66 6.51
N TRP A 203 -7.73 -1.74 6.78
CA TRP A 203 -7.05 -3.03 6.97
C TRP A 203 -7.53 -3.74 8.24
N TRP A 204 -7.67 -2.98 9.33
CA TRP A 204 -8.22 -3.47 10.60
C TRP A 204 -9.67 -3.91 10.45
N LEU A 205 -10.50 -3.10 9.79
CA LEU A 205 -11.89 -3.43 9.53
C LEU A 205 -12.02 -4.63 8.60
N THR A 206 -11.15 -4.75 7.58
CA THR A 206 -11.12 -5.89 6.66
C THR A 206 -10.78 -7.17 7.39
N LYS A 207 -9.86 -7.13 8.37
CA LYS A 207 -9.56 -8.29 9.23
C LYS A 207 -10.77 -8.78 10.02
N LEU A 208 -11.71 -7.90 10.36
CA LEU A 208 -12.94 -8.25 11.07
C LEU A 208 -14.06 -8.68 10.12
N ASN A 209 -14.19 -8.01 8.97
CA ASN A 209 -15.22 -8.28 7.97
C ASN A 209 -14.69 -7.99 6.55
N PRO A 210 -14.75 -8.97 5.63
CA PRO A 210 -14.21 -8.84 4.27
C PRO A 210 -14.89 -7.76 3.41
N GLY A 211 -16.06 -7.26 3.82
CA GLY A 211 -16.76 -6.17 3.12
C GLY A 211 -15.98 -4.86 3.07
N PHE A 212 -15.09 -4.62 4.03
CA PHE A 212 -14.32 -3.37 4.13
C PHE A 212 -13.12 -3.30 3.18
N ALA A 213 -12.80 -4.37 2.44
CA ALA A 213 -11.69 -4.37 1.48
C ALA A 213 -11.81 -3.28 0.39
N TRP A 214 -13.04 -2.89 0.04
CA TRP A 214 -13.28 -1.77 -0.89
C TRP A 214 -12.82 -0.42 -0.33
N LEU A 215 -12.85 -0.24 1.00
CA LEU A 215 -12.41 0.99 1.64
C LEU A 215 -10.90 1.19 1.46
N THR A 216 -10.12 0.10 1.44
CA THR A 216 -8.68 0.11 1.13
C THR A 216 -8.41 0.60 -0.30
N ILE A 217 -9.15 0.08 -1.28
CA ILE A 217 -9.00 0.48 -2.69
C ILE A 217 -9.35 1.95 -2.88
N ILE A 218 -10.49 2.37 -2.33
CA ILE A 218 -10.96 3.77 -2.40
C ILE A 218 -9.96 4.70 -1.71
N GLY A 219 -9.43 4.30 -0.55
CA GLY A 219 -8.39 5.03 0.17
C GLY A 219 -7.14 5.23 -0.67
N GLY A 220 -6.62 4.12 -1.22
CA GLY A 220 -5.46 4.09 -2.12
C GLY A 220 -5.59 5.06 -3.30
N ILE A 221 -6.70 4.97 -4.04
CA ILE A 221 -6.97 5.83 -5.18
C ILE A 221 -7.12 7.29 -4.74
N GLY A 222 -7.84 7.53 -3.64
CA GLY A 222 -8.14 8.86 -3.12
C GLY A 222 -6.88 9.67 -2.79
N TYR A 223 -5.97 9.13 -1.99
CA TYR A 223 -4.72 9.84 -1.69
C TYR A 223 -3.80 9.92 -2.92
N SER A 224 -3.83 8.93 -3.83
CA SER A 224 -3.00 8.93 -5.04
C SER A 224 -3.38 10.06 -6.00
N ILE A 225 -4.67 10.31 -6.20
CA ILE A 225 -5.16 11.42 -7.03
C ILE A 225 -4.75 12.77 -6.43
N ALA A 226 -4.99 12.96 -5.13
CA ALA A 226 -4.63 14.20 -4.44
C ALA A 226 -3.11 14.46 -4.49
N SER A 227 -2.30 13.43 -4.24
CA SER A 227 -0.84 13.49 -4.31
C SER A 227 -0.36 13.82 -5.72
N THR A 228 -0.94 13.19 -6.75
CA THR A 228 -0.60 13.44 -8.15
C THR A 228 -0.91 14.87 -8.55
N PHE A 229 -2.08 15.39 -8.18
CA PHE A 229 -2.46 16.77 -8.45
C PHE A 229 -1.48 17.77 -7.82
N MET A 230 -1.14 17.59 -6.54
CA MET A 230 -0.18 18.44 -5.84
C MET A 230 1.22 18.37 -6.46
N TRP A 231 1.66 17.15 -6.82
CA TRP A 231 2.95 16.92 -7.44
C TRP A 231 3.05 17.60 -8.80
N VAL A 232 2.09 17.35 -9.70
CA VAL A 232 2.09 17.90 -11.07
C VAL A 232 2.02 19.42 -11.02
N THR A 233 1.13 19.98 -10.20
CA THR A 233 1.00 21.43 -10.06
C THR A 233 2.30 22.04 -9.55
N SER A 234 2.91 21.46 -8.53
CA SER A 234 4.14 22.01 -7.95
C SER A 234 5.32 21.96 -8.93
N MET A 235 5.48 20.83 -9.62
CA MET A 235 6.52 20.64 -10.64
C MET A 235 6.32 21.60 -11.81
N TYR A 236 5.09 21.71 -12.33
CA TYR A 236 4.74 22.64 -13.40
C TYR A 236 5.09 24.08 -13.02
N GLN A 237 4.71 24.51 -11.82
CA GLN A 237 4.93 25.89 -11.39
C GLN A 237 6.41 26.22 -11.22
N MET A 238 7.21 25.31 -10.66
CA MET A 238 8.64 25.53 -10.47
C MET A 238 9.46 25.40 -11.76
N LEU A 239 9.08 24.50 -12.68
CA LEU A 239 9.88 24.21 -13.88
C LEU A 239 9.47 25.02 -15.12
N ILE A 240 8.17 25.23 -15.31
CA ILE A 240 7.60 25.82 -16.53
C ILE A 240 7.11 27.24 -16.24
N LEU A 241 6.22 27.40 -15.26
CA LEU A 241 5.60 28.70 -14.98
C LEU A 241 6.63 29.75 -14.51
N SER A 242 7.67 29.31 -13.80
CA SER A 242 8.78 30.16 -13.33
C SER A 242 9.55 30.87 -14.46
N ARG A 243 9.47 30.36 -15.70
CA ARG A 243 10.23 30.88 -16.85
C ARG A 243 9.58 32.08 -17.53
N ASN A 244 8.35 32.44 -17.17
CA ASN A 244 7.61 33.49 -17.87
C ASN A 244 7.84 34.91 -17.35
N GLY A 245 8.75 35.08 -16.39
CA GLY A 245 9.16 36.39 -15.86
C GLY A 245 8.10 37.13 -15.03
N LYS A 246 6.91 36.53 -14.80
CA LYS A 246 5.82 37.15 -14.03
C LYS A 246 6.03 36.92 -12.53
N THR A 247 5.61 37.90 -11.73
CA THR A 247 5.47 37.78 -10.27
C THR A 247 4.02 37.51 -9.92
N TYR A 248 3.78 36.52 -9.04
CA TYR A 248 2.42 36.02 -8.73
C TYR A 248 1.89 36.44 -7.35
N GLY A 249 2.64 37.22 -6.59
CA GLY A 249 2.23 37.63 -5.24
C GLY A 249 2.47 36.54 -4.19
N ASN A 250 2.03 36.78 -2.95
CA ASN A 250 2.17 35.80 -1.88
C ASN A 250 1.11 34.69 -2.04
N ALA A 251 1.54 33.42 -2.04
CA ALA A 251 0.67 32.28 -2.29
C ALA A 251 -0.49 32.10 -1.28
N TRP A 252 -0.37 32.65 -0.07
CA TRP A 252 -1.37 32.60 0.99
C TRP A 252 -2.20 33.87 1.12
N GLU A 253 -1.92 34.90 0.31
CA GLU A 253 -2.67 36.15 0.37
C GLU A 253 -4.16 35.94 0.02
N ALA A 254 -4.44 35.01 -0.89
CA ALA A 254 -5.80 34.60 -1.23
C ALA A 254 -6.50 33.82 -0.09
N ASP A 255 -5.75 33.21 0.82
CA ASP A 255 -6.30 32.44 1.95
C ASP A 255 -6.63 33.34 3.16
N LEU A 256 -6.02 34.52 3.23
CA LEU A 256 -6.22 35.52 4.29
C LEU A 256 -7.39 36.48 4.03
N ARG A 257 -7.90 36.51 2.79
CA ARG A 257 -9.07 37.32 2.43
C ARG A 257 -10.32 36.45 2.61
N ASN A 258 -11.13 36.80 3.62
CA ASN A 258 -12.41 36.16 3.93
C ASN A 258 -13.41 36.36 2.79
#